data_AF-A0AAD6JXY5-F1
#
_entry.id   AF-A0AAD6JXY5-F1
#
_cell.length_a   1.000
_cell.length_b   1.000
_cell.length_c   1.000
_cell.angle_alpha   90.00
_cell.angle_beta   90.00
_cell.angle_gamma   90.00
#
_symmetry.space_group_name_H-M   'P 1'
#
loop_
_entity.id
_entity.type
_entity.pdbx_description
1 polymer ?
#
loop_
_entity_poly.entity_id
_entity_poly.type
_entity_poly.pdbx_seq_one_letter_code
_entity_poly.pdbx_strand_id
1 'polypeptide(L)'
;MKKARDLNLLLKTTRRISSTPKMDPSDRYCFSPILRWNPEVENYFIKAYGADHFSVISKALTRPSSYSCVRVNTLKSTSDAVIEKLLKIIKEKGFDGDCHGKEGLEPDENVGSPPEESLKKGPIVKCHIPGLDYVLFVKGSGPHVIDYGYVPGAPPKEVIVSRKCAEAVLRGAQVFVPGVLACSAHVEKGDTVAVSVAIEQRNPNGGWASGMTRGTVLQGLQTDPYYFERNGLYIGQGTTTMSRAGLFRASEGIAVDMNDRVFRLPSFYDVLEGEIFLQNLPSIVAAHALDPQKGERILDMCAAPGGKTTAIAILMKDEGELVAIDRSHNKAQVIQKLAFEMSLTCITTYKLDALKAIRQRNETDDINTNQSSNSLRFDDEKASSSTTEGFNLDKTCKDNVSNAIEDGGTYVSKADIRKAMRRMRNGPGRNQCLGGRVENSKGFYPDSFDRVLLDAPCSALGLRPRLFVGEETIDSLKRHATYQRRMFDQAVKLVRPGGVIVYSTCTINPGENEAVVRYALNTYKFLSLASQNPRIGGPGLVGSCEFPDGRTEEWLRPGEENFVQRFDPSSSLDTIGFFIAKFSVGSKDA
;
A
#
# COMPACT_ATOMS: atom_id res chain seq x y z
N MET A 1 11.25 -14.21 -67.20
CA MET A 1 11.93 -13.53 -66.07
C MET A 1 11.88 -12.00 -66.21
N LYS A 2 10.70 -11.35 -66.05
CA LYS A 2 10.63 -9.86 -66.08
C LYS A 2 9.63 -9.19 -65.11
N LYS A 3 8.85 -9.94 -64.31
CA LYS A 3 7.93 -9.40 -63.28
C LYS A 3 8.43 -9.49 -61.83
N ALA A 4 9.65 -9.99 -61.60
CA ALA A 4 10.21 -10.22 -60.27
C ALA A 4 11.22 -9.14 -59.79
N ARG A 5 11.48 -8.10 -60.60
CA ARG A 5 12.41 -7.01 -60.25
C ARG A 5 11.70 -5.76 -59.74
N ASP A 6 10.54 -5.39 -60.28
CA ASP A 6 9.87 -4.13 -59.93
C ASP A 6 9.26 -4.13 -58.52
N LEU A 7 8.82 -5.29 -58.02
CA LEU A 7 8.32 -5.42 -56.64
C LEU A 7 9.41 -5.11 -55.59
N ASN A 8 10.69 -5.34 -55.91
CA ASN A 8 11.84 -5.00 -55.07
C ASN A 8 12.27 -3.53 -55.17
N LEU A 9 11.70 -2.76 -56.09
CA LEU A 9 11.94 -1.32 -56.21
C LEU A 9 10.90 -0.51 -55.42
N LEU A 10 9.63 -0.93 -55.45
CA LEU A 10 8.55 -0.26 -54.71
C LEU A 10 8.67 -0.44 -53.19
N LEU A 11 9.24 -1.57 -52.72
CA LEU A 11 9.45 -1.85 -51.29
C LEU A 11 10.67 -1.15 -50.66
N LYS A 12 11.45 -0.39 -51.43
CA LYS A 12 12.66 0.32 -50.92
C LYS A 12 12.45 1.81 -50.63
N THR A 13 11.32 2.40 -51.02
CA THR A 13 11.12 3.86 -51.00
C THR A 13 10.36 4.37 -49.76
N THR A 14 9.72 3.50 -48.98
CA THR A 14 8.86 3.84 -47.83
C THR A 14 9.46 3.55 -46.45
N ARG A 15 10.80 3.44 -46.36
CA ARG A 15 11.54 3.44 -45.09
C ARG A 15 12.69 4.45 -45.04
N ARG A 16 12.43 5.69 -45.46
CA ARG A 16 13.02 6.82 -44.73
C ARG A 16 12.30 6.92 -43.39
N ILE A 17 12.84 6.20 -42.41
CA ILE A 17 12.52 6.41 -41.00
C ILE A 17 12.69 7.91 -40.74
N SER A 18 11.64 8.57 -40.24
CA SER A 18 11.75 9.94 -39.75
C SER A 18 12.86 9.95 -38.70
N SER A 19 13.82 10.86 -38.84
CA SER A 19 14.87 11.02 -37.84
C SER A 19 14.20 11.13 -36.47
N THR A 20 14.51 10.21 -35.55
CA THR A 20 14.12 10.37 -34.15
C THR A 20 14.56 11.77 -33.74
N PRO A 21 13.65 12.62 -33.23
CA PRO A 21 14.02 13.98 -32.88
C PRO A 21 15.24 13.91 -31.96
N LYS A 22 16.23 14.75 -32.22
CA LYS A 22 17.36 14.91 -31.30
C LYS A 22 16.79 15.56 -30.04
N MET A 23 16.30 14.72 -29.12
CA MET A 23 16.05 15.12 -27.73
C MET A 23 17.34 15.76 -27.24
N ASP A 24 17.20 16.88 -26.55
CA ASP A 24 18.34 17.44 -25.83
C ASP A 24 18.73 16.43 -24.74
N PRO A 25 20.02 16.20 -24.46
CA PRO A 25 20.44 15.41 -23.32
C PRO A 25 19.80 15.86 -21.98
N SER A 26 19.43 17.14 -21.83
CA SER A 26 18.64 17.63 -20.69
C SER A 26 17.25 16.98 -20.59
N ASP A 27 16.54 16.77 -21.71
CA ASP A 27 15.21 16.15 -21.76
C ASP A 27 15.19 14.71 -21.18
N ARG A 28 16.34 14.02 -21.18
CA ARG A 28 16.48 12.69 -20.59
C ARG A 28 16.32 12.73 -19.07
N TYR A 29 16.97 13.70 -18.42
CA TYR A 29 17.14 13.81 -16.98
C TYR A 29 16.01 14.62 -16.33
N CYS A 30 14.77 14.26 -16.64
CA CYS A 30 13.57 14.90 -16.08
C CYS A 30 12.60 13.88 -15.45
N PHE A 31 11.52 14.39 -14.85
CA PHE A 31 10.38 13.61 -14.40
C PHE A 31 9.12 13.96 -15.21
N SER A 32 8.83 13.14 -16.21
CA SER A 32 7.64 13.24 -17.06
C SER A 32 7.06 11.84 -17.32
N PRO A 33 6.64 11.10 -16.28
CA PRO A 33 6.05 9.77 -16.43
C PRO A 33 4.72 9.82 -17.19
N ILE A 34 4.53 8.86 -18.11
CA ILE A 34 3.30 8.69 -18.88
C ILE A 34 2.73 7.30 -18.60
N LEU A 35 1.50 7.24 -18.07
CA LEU A 35 0.78 5.98 -17.89
C LEU A 35 0.33 5.43 -19.25
N ARG A 36 0.92 4.29 -19.66
CA ARG A 36 0.51 3.55 -20.85
C ARG A 36 -0.49 2.48 -20.46
N TRP A 37 -1.77 2.84 -20.53
CA TRP A 37 -2.88 1.92 -20.27
C TRP A 37 -2.98 0.81 -21.32
N ASN A 38 -3.68 -0.27 -20.98
CA ASN A 38 -4.18 -1.22 -21.96
C ASN A 38 -5.36 -0.56 -22.72
N PRO A 39 -5.37 -0.50 -24.07
CA PRO A 39 -6.40 0.21 -24.83
C PRO A 39 -7.84 -0.19 -24.53
N GLU A 40 -8.09 -1.46 -24.17
CA GLU A 40 -9.44 -1.90 -23.77
C GLU A 40 -9.87 -1.30 -22.41
N VAL A 41 -8.92 -1.25 -21.47
CA VAL A 41 -9.09 -0.69 -20.12
C VAL A 41 -9.21 0.83 -20.18
N GLU A 42 -8.42 1.48 -21.02
CA GLU A 42 -8.50 2.91 -21.33
C GLU A 42 -9.87 3.27 -21.92
N ASN A 43 -10.34 2.53 -22.93
CA ASN A 43 -11.68 2.72 -23.51
C ASN A 43 -12.81 2.51 -22.48
N TYR A 44 -12.71 1.49 -21.61
CA TYR A 44 -13.66 1.29 -20.51
C TYR A 44 -13.67 2.48 -19.52
N PHE A 45 -12.51 3.04 -19.19
CA PHE A 45 -12.45 4.23 -18.34
C PHE A 45 -12.92 5.51 -19.03
N ILE A 46 -12.64 5.69 -20.33
CA ILE A 46 -13.14 6.80 -21.13
C ILE A 46 -14.68 6.76 -21.20
N LYS A 47 -15.29 5.57 -21.30
CA LYS A 47 -16.75 5.39 -21.18
C LYS A 47 -17.30 5.77 -19.80
N ALA A 48 -16.51 5.62 -18.73
CA ALA A 48 -16.96 5.86 -17.35
C ALA A 48 -16.78 7.30 -16.85
N TYR A 49 -15.76 8.02 -17.33
CA TYR A 49 -15.42 9.38 -16.89
C TYR A 49 -15.54 10.44 -18.00
N GLY A 50 -15.59 10.04 -19.27
CA GLY A 50 -15.26 10.91 -20.39
C GLY A 50 -13.75 11.00 -20.63
N ALA A 51 -13.36 11.33 -21.87
CA ALA A 51 -11.96 11.29 -22.31
C ALA A 51 -11.08 12.32 -21.58
N ASP A 52 -11.55 13.56 -21.49
CA ASP A 52 -10.77 14.66 -20.91
C ASP A 52 -10.55 14.44 -19.41
N HIS A 53 -11.61 14.09 -18.67
CA HIS A 53 -11.54 13.81 -17.24
C HIS A 53 -10.63 12.61 -16.94
N PHE A 54 -10.73 11.52 -17.69
CA PHE A 54 -9.82 10.38 -17.53
C PHE A 54 -8.35 10.73 -17.87
N SER A 55 -8.11 11.67 -18.80
CA SER A 55 -6.77 12.20 -19.08
C SER A 55 -6.21 12.96 -17.87
N VAL A 56 -7.02 13.79 -17.20
CA VAL A 56 -6.59 14.50 -15.98
C VAL A 56 -6.39 13.52 -14.81
N ILE A 57 -7.28 12.54 -14.61
CA ILE A 57 -7.10 11.46 -13.63
C ILE A 57 -5.76 10.72 -13.88
N SER A 58 -5.49 10.34 -15.13
CA SER A 58 -4.26 9.64 -15.51
C SER A 58 -2.99 10.46 -15.23
N LYS A 59 -3.03 11.78 -15.45
CA LYS A 59 -1.94 12.71 -15.09
C LYS A 59 -1.80 12.88 -13.58
N ALA A 60 -2.91 12.96 -12.83
CA ALA A 60 -2.88 13.11 -11.39
C ALA A 60 -2.36 11.83 -10.67
N LEU A 61 -2.59 10.65 -11.25
CA LEU A 61 -2.09 9.39 -10.72
C LEU A 61 -0.56 9.26 -10.69
N THR A 62 0.18 9.93 -11.58
CA THR A 62 1.65 9.79 -11.65
C THR A 62 2.39 10.55 -10.55
N ARG A 63 1.77 11.58 -9.97
CA ARG A 63 2.34 12.40 -8.89
C ARG A 63 1.84 11.95 -7.51
N PRO A 64 2.66 12.06 -6.44
CA PRO A 64 2.18 11.90 -5.07
C PRO A 64 1.14 12.98 -4.74
N SER A 65 0.44 12.84 -3.61
CA SER A 65 -0.26 13.97 -2.99
C SER A 65 0.75 15.04 -2.56
N SER A 66 0.36 16.30 -2.66
CA SER A 66 1.10 17.49 -2.22
C SER A 66 1.31 17.59 -0.70
N TYR A 67 0.82 16.62 0.07
CA TYR A 67 0.94 16.53 1.52
C TYR A 67 1.05 15.07 1.99
N SER A 68 1.69 14.87 3.13
CA SER A 68 1.59 13.62 3.91
C SER A 68 0.46 13.72 4.92
N CYS A 69 -0.44 12.74 4.90
CA CYS A 69 -1.57 12.63 5.81
C CYS A 69 -1.23 11.72 6.98
N VAL A 70 -1.25 12.27 8.19
CA VAL A 70 -0.84 11.60 9.43
C VAL A 70 -2.03 11.54 10.39
N ARG A 71 -2.34 10.35 10.91
CA ARG A 71 -3.34 10.13 11.96
C ARG A 71 -2.64 10.09 13.31
N VAL A 72 -3.07 10.91 14.26
CA VAL A 72 -2.60 10.87 15.65
C VAL A 72 -3.31 9.75 16.43
N ASN A 73 -2.58 9.11 17.35
CA ASN A 73 -3.15 8.20 18.34
C ASN A 73 -3.68 8.98 19.54
N THR A 74 -4.97 9.32 19.53
CA THR A 74 -5.61 10.12 20.59
C THR A 74 -5.68 9.42 21.95
N LEU A 75 -5.25 8.16 22.07
CA LEU A 75 -5.13 7.44 23.34
C LEU A 75 -3.72 7.59 23.96
N LYS A 76 -2.73 8.04 23.17
CA LYS A 76 -1.35 8.30 23.64
C LYS A 76 -0.97 9.78 23.66
N SER A 77 -1.50 10.58 22.75
CA SER A 77 -1.00 11.94 22.49
C SER A 77 -2.08 12.88 21.93
N THR A 78 -1.94 14.18 22.19
CA THR A 78 -2.80 15.22 21.59
C THR A 78 -2.25 15.65 20.23
N SER A 79 -3.10 16.20 19.36
CA SER A 79 -2.62 16.64 18.04
C SER A 79 -1.65 17.82 18.12
N ASP A 80 -1.77 18.69 19.14
CA ASP A 80 -0.82 19.78 19.39
C ASP A 80 0.55 19.28 19.86
N ALA A 81 0.58 18.33 20.82
CA ALA A 81 1.84 17.74 21.28
C ALA A 81 2.59 17.00 20.15
N VAL A 82 1.85 16.35 19.23
CA VAL A 82 2.44 15.76 18.01
C VAL A 82 2.94 16.84 17.04
N ILE A 83 2.22 17.95 16.85
CA ILE A 83 2.67 19.07 16.01
C ILE A 83 4.00 19.63 16.54
N GLU A 84 4.12 19.89 17.84
CA GLU A 84 5.36 20.40 18.45
C GLU A 84 6.55 19.46 18.22
N LYS A 85 6.36 18.15 18.47
CA LYS A 85 7.37 17.12 18.23
C LYS A 85 7.77 17.04 16.75
N LEU A 86 6.81 17.06 15.84
CA LEU A 86 7.08 17.02 14.39
C LEU A 86 7.78 18.29 13.91
N LEU A 87 7.38 19.48 14.38
CA LEU A 87 8.04 20.74 14.03
C LEU A 87 9.50 20.78 14.50
N LYS A 88 9.80 20.20 15.68
CA LYS A 88 11.18 20.02 16.14
C LYS A 88 11.97 19.12 15.18
N ILE A 89 11.44 17.94 14.85
CA ILE A 89 12.09 16.97 13.94
C ILE A 89 12.30 17.54 12.52
N ILE A 90 11.35 18.34 12.01
CA ILE A 90 11.47 19.01 10.70
C ILE A 90 12.61 20.04 10.70
N LYS A 91 12.76 20.83 11.77
CA LYS A 91 13.88 21.76 11.94
C LYS A 91 15.23 21.03 12.08
N GLU A 92 15.29 19.99 12.90
CA GLU A 92 16.51 19.19 13.12
C GLU A 92 16.97 18.46 11.85
N LYS A 93 16.06 18.09 10.96
CA LYS A 93 16.35 17.47 9.66
C LYS A 93 16.56 18.47 8.51
N GLY A 94 16.67 19.77 8.78
CA GLY A 94 16.99 20.78 7.78
C GLY A 94 15.97 20.93 6.64
N PHE A 95 14.69 20.65 6.90
CA PHE A 95 13.62 20.84 5.91
C PHE A 95 13.24 22.33 5.83
N ASP A 96 14.12 23.12 5.21
CA ASP A 96 13.80 24.50 4.82
C ASP A 96 12.71 24.49 3.74
N GLY A 97 11.47 24.62 4.20
CA GLY A 97 10.31 24.96 3.38
C GLY A 97 10.35 26.43 2.97
N ASP A 98 11.44 26.86 2.33
CA ASP A 98 11.60 28.23 1.86
C ASP A 98 10.55 28.51 0.78
N CYS A 99 9.60 29.37 1.15
CA CYS A 99 8.49 29.81 0.32
C CYS A 99 8.64 31.28 -0.12
N HIS A 100 9.87 31.82 -0.10
CA HIS A 100 10.21 33.10 -0.72
C HIS A 100 10.52 32.98 -2.22
N GLY A 101 9.55 32.47 -2.97
CA GLY A 101 9.50 32.68 -4.42
C GLY A 101 9.32 34.17 -4.72
N LYS A 102 10.12 34.72 -5.64
CA LYS A 102 10.05 36.14 -6.01
C LYS A 102 8.71 36.46 -6.68
N GLU A 103 8.12 37.59 -6.30
CA GLU A 103 6.98 38.19 -7.00
C GLU A 103 7.37 38.51 -8.45
N GLY A 104 6.46 38.26 -9.41
CA GLY A 104 6.75 38.57 -10.81
C GLY A 104 5.91 37.83 -11.86
N LEU A 105 4.58 38.01 -11.85
CA LEU A 105 3.70 38.14 -13.02
C LEU A 105 2.25 38.33 -12.55
N GLU A 106 1.46 39.11 -13.31
CA GLU A 106 0.13 39.57 -12.90
C GLU A 106 -0.96 38.49 -13.10
N PRO A 107 -2.04 38.49 -12.29
CA PRO A 107 -3.12 37.51 -12.39
C PRO A 107 -4.14 37.87 -13.48
N ASP A 108 -4.45 36.90 -14.34
CA ASP A 108 -5.59 36.96 -15.26
C ASP A 108 -6.89 36.64 -14.49
N GLU A 109 -7.95 37.44 -14.63
CA GLU A 109 -9.19 37.26 -13.86
C GLU A 109 -10.11 36.17 -14.45
N ASN A 110 -10.90 35.52 -13.58
CA ASN A 110 -12.01 34.58 -13.84
C ASN A 110 -11.72 33.06 -13.90
N VAL A 111 -11.32 32.46 -12.77
CA VAL A 111 -11.78 31.11 -12.39
C VAL A 111 -12.19 31.12 -10.90
N GLY A 112 -13.34 30.52 -10.56
CA GLY A 112 -13.87 30.52 -9.20
C GLY A 112 -13.01 29.73 -8.21
N SER A 113 -12.69 30.33 -7.08
CA SER A 113 -11.84 29.77 -6.03
C SER A 113 -12.57 28.77 -5.10
N PRO A 114 -11.86 27.78 -4.52
CA PRO A 114 -12.33 27.08 -3.32
C PRO A 114 -12.36 28.06 -2.12
N PRO A 115 -13.12 27.78 -1.05
CA PRO A 115 -13.36 28.75 0.03
C PRO A 115 -12.07 29.17 0.73
N GLU A 116 -11.64 30.41 0.48
CA GLU A 116 -10.52 31.04 1.16
C GLU A 116 -10.96 31.62 2.51
N GLU A 117 -10.57 30.96 3.60
CA GLU A 117 -10.40 31.67 4.87
C GLU A 117 -9.25 31.09 5.70
N SER A 118 -8.20 31.90 5.90
CA SER A 118 -7.17 31.71 6.93
C SER A 118 -6.30 30.43 6.91
N LEU A 119 -5.58 30.19 5.81
CA LEU A 119 -4.42 29.28 5.77
C LEU A 119 -3.27 29.76 6.70
N LYS A 120 -3.33 29.44 8.00
CA LYS A 120 -2.37 29.89 9.03
C LYS A 120 -0.98 29.26 8.90
N LYS A 121 -0.16 29.78 7.97
CA LYS A 121 1.32 29.95 7.98
C LYS A 121 2.21 28.85 8.62
N GLY A 122 1.82 27.58 8.61
CA GLY A 122 2.63 26.45 9.07
C GLY A 122 2.96 25.41 7.99
N PRO A 123 4.05 24.64 8.14
CA PRO A 123 4.35 23.45 7.31
C PRO A 123 3.48 22.24 7.72
N ILE A 124 2.93 22.25 8.93
CA ILE A 124 1.92 21.29 9.41
C ILE A 124 0.60 22.05 9.60
N VAL A 125 -0.51 21.44 9.19
CA VAL A 125 -1.87 21.99 9.29
C VAL A 125 -2.80 20.92 9.85
N LYS A 126 -3.64 21.25 10.84
CA LYS A 126 -4.71 20.36 11.32
C LYS A 126 -5.81 20.21 10.27
N CYS A 127 -6.48 19.06 10.22
CA CYS A 127 -7.71 18.96 9.46
C CYS A 127 -8.81 19.78 10.15
N HIS A 128 -9.41 20.72 9.43
CA HIS A 128 -10.49 21.61 9.93
C HIS A 128 -11.88 20.98 9.81
N ILE A 129 -11.97 19.69 9.52
CA ILE A 129 -13.24 18.98 9.32
C ILE A 129 -13.68 18.44 10.68
N PRO A 130 -14.91 18.75 11.16
CA PRO A 130 -15.34 18.38 12.50
C PRO A 130 -15.17 16.88 12.81
N GLY A 131 -14.50 16.58 13.92
CA GLY A 131 -14.21 15.20 14.33
C GLY A 131 -12.93 14.61 13.72
N LEU A 132 -12.25 15.32 12.82
CA LEU A 132 -10.94 14.95 12.26
C LEU A 132 -9.78 15.80 12.82
N ASP A 133 -9.97 16.50 13.93
CA ASP A 133 -9.00 17.42 14.58
C ASP A 133 -7.68 16.74 15.05
N TYR A 134 -7.64 15.42 14.93
CA TYR A 134 -6.49 14.54 15.19
C TYR A 134 -5.80 14.03 13.91
N VAL A 135 -6.21 14.52 12.74
CA VAL A 135 -5.57 14.30 11.44
C VAL A 135 -4.72 15.51 11.11
N LEU A 136 -3.45 15.27 10.77
CA LEU A 136 -2.46 16.29 10.44
C LEU A 136 -2.04 16.16 8.97
N PHE A 137 -2.01 17.28 8.27
CA PHE A 137 -1.44 17.40 6.93
C PHE A 137 -0.08 18.08 7.03
N VAL A 138 0.98 17.34 6.70
CA VAL A 138 2.34 17.90 6.58
C VAL A 138 2.58 18.21 5.11
N LYS A 139 2.77 19.49 4.80
CA LYS A 139 2.93 19.97 3.41
C LYS A 139 4.21 19.44 2.78
N GLY A 140 4.13 19.06 1.52
CA GLY A 140 5.28 18.87 0.64
C GLY A 140 5.28 19.90 -0.48
N SER A 141 6.20 19.72 -1.43
CA SER A 141 6.29 20.54 -2.65
C SER A 141 6.85 19.73 -3.83
N GLY A 142 6.49 20.13 -5.05
CA GLY A 142 6.94 19.54 -6.30
C GLY A 142 5.85 19.52 -7.39
N PRO A 143 6.18 19.18 -8.65
CA PRO A 143 7.48 18.70 -9.11
C PRO A 143 8.54 19.82 -9.17
N HIS A 144 9.71 19.56 -8.58
CA HIS A 144 10.90 20.41 -8.69
C HIS A 144 11.75 19.99 -9.89
N VAL A 145 12.36 20.97 -10.55
CA VAL A 145 13.43 20.72 -11.53
C VAL A 145 14.72 20.44 -10.76
N ILE A 146 15.44 19.39 -11.14
CA ILE A 146 16.65 18.91 -10.48
C ILE A 146 17.80 19.01 -11.47
N ASP A 147 18.91 19.63 -11.10
CA ASP A 147 20.15 19.52 -11.88
C ASP A 147 20.85 18.21 -11.53
N TYR A 148 20.98 17.33 -12.52
CA TYR A 148 21.65 16.04 -12.38
C TYR A 148 23.16 16.11 -12.65
N GLY A 149 23.71 17.28 -12.99
CA GLY A 149 25.13 17.48 -13.27
C GLY A 149 25.57 16.86 -14.59
N TYR A 150 24.71 16.89 -15.62
CA TYR A 150 25.04 16.29 -16.92
C TYR A 150 26.09 17.11 -17.68
N VAL A 151 27.22 16.48 -18.01
CA VAL A 151 28.26 17.06 -18.86
C VAL A 151 28.40 16.22 -20.14
N PRO A 152 28.47 16.83 -21.34
CA PRO A 152 28.69 16.10 -22.59
C PRO A 152 29.95 15.22 -22.53
N GLY A 153 29.79 13.91 -22.71
CA GLY A 153 30.86 12.91 -22.62
C GLY A 153 31.15 12.38 -21.21
N ALA A 154 30.61 13.00 -20.16
CA ALA A 154 30.73 12.58 -18.76
C ALA A 154 29.34 12.53 -18.10
N PRO A 155 28.55 11.47 -18.34
CA PRO A 155 27.24 11.31 -17.70
C PRO A 155 27.39 11.15 -16.17
N PRO A 156 26.41 11.62 -15.37
CA PRO A 156 26.41 11.42 -13.94
C PRO A 156 26.39 9.93 -13.57
N LYS A 157 26.88 9.59 -12.38
CA LYS A 157 26.73 8.23 -11.83
C LYS A 157 25.24 7.97 -11.59
N GLU A 158 24.74 6.81 -12.00
CA GLU A 158 23.32 6.49 -11.96
C GLU A 158 23.03 5.32 -11.02
N VAL A 159 21.88 5.38 -10.34
CA VAL A 159 21.27 4.24 -9.62
C VAL A 159 19.87 4.02 -10.18
N ILE A 160 19.53 2.77 -10.49
CA ILE A 160 18.17 2.39 -10.89
C ILE A 160 17.52 1.59 -9.77
N VAL A 161 16.36 2.06 -9.33
CA VAL A 161 15.53 1.41 -8.32
C VAL A 161 14.31 0.74 -8.95
N SER A 162 13.79 -0.29 -8.27
CA SER A 162 12.49 -0.87 -8.60
C SER A 162 11.36 0.16 -8.47
N ARG A 163 10.32 0.04 -9.30
CA ARG A 163 9.16 0.94 -9.27
C ARG A 163 8.56 1.13 -7.87
N LYS A 164 8.39 0.07 -7.09
CA LYS A 164 7.85 0.18 -5.71
C LYS A 164 8.74 0.97 -4.75
N CYS A 165 10.06 0.97 -4.99
CA CYS A 165 10.99 1.82 -4.26
C CYS A 165 10.86 3.28 -4.73
N ALA A 166 10.79 3.54 -6.04
CA ALA A 166 10.54 4.89 -6.57
C ALA A 166 9.21 5.49 -6.07
N GLU A 167 8.13 4.71 -6.10
CA GLU A 167 6.81 5.08 -5.57
C GLU A 167 6.83 5.34 -4.04
N ALA A 168 7.87 4.94 -3.31
CA ALA A 168 8.11 5.31 -1.91
C ALA A 168 9.03 6.54 -1.77
N VAL A 169 10.09 6.65 -2.58
CA VAL A 169 11.02 7.78 -2.59
C VAL A 169 10.32 9.09 -2.98
N LEU A 170 9.40 9.02 -3.95
CA LEU A 170 8.48 10.11 -4.33
C LEU A 170 7.49 10.50 -3.21
N ARG A 171 7.41 9.72 -2.13
CA ARG A 171 6.65 10.03 -0.90
C ARG A 171 7.56 10.31 0.31
N GLY A 172 8.82 10.67 0.07
CA GLY A 172 9.78 11.06 1.12
C GLY A 172 10.61 9.92 1.71
N ALA A 173 10.50 8.67 1.24
CA ALA A 173 11.36 7.58 1.71
C ALA A 173 12.80 7.71 1.19
N GLN A 174 13.76 7.10 1.88
CA GLN A 174 15.12 6.92 1.37
C GLN A 174 15.19 5.72 0.41
N VAL A 175 16.24 5.62 -0.40
CA VAL A 175 16.51 4.41 -1.19
C VAL A 175 17.14 3.38 -0.26
N PHE A 176 16.43 2.30 0.06
CA PHE A 176 16.97 1.17 0.83
C PHE A 176 17.55 0.09 -0.08
N VAL A 177 18.55 -0.64 0.41
CA VAL A 177 19.29 -1.69 -0.32
C VAL A 177 18.41 -2.69 -1.09
N PRO A 178 17.30 -3.24 -0.54
CA PRO A 178 16.43 -4.16 -1.27
C PRO A 178 15.74 -3.55 -2.50
N GLY A 179 15.62 -2.22 -2.56
CA GLY A 179 14.99 -1.50 -3.66
C GLY A 179 15.89 -1.27 -4.87
N VAL A 180 17.22 -1.40 -4.71
CA VAL A 180 18.23 -1.14 -5.75
C VAL A 180 18.35 -2.32 -6.71
N LEU A 181 18.21 -2.06 -8.01
CA LEU A 181 18.36 -3.06 -9.06
C LEU A 181 19.69 -2.92 -9.81
N ALA A 182 20.12 -1.70 -10.13
CA ALA A 182 21.35 -1.46 -10.87
C ALA A 182 22.02 -0.15 -10.45
N CYS A 183 23.30 0.00 -10.78
CA CYS A 183 23.99 1.29 -10.71
C CYS A 183 25.20 1.31 -11.68
N SER A 184 25.88 2.45 -11.79
CA SER A 184 27.13 2.57 -12.55
C SER A 184 28.26 1.66 -12.01
N ALA A 185 29.28 1.39 -12.83
CA ALA A 185 30.37 0.49 -12.46
C ALA A 185 31.17 0.97 -11.23
N HIS A 186 31.56 2.24 -11.21
CA HIS A 186 32.48 2.83 -10.21
C HIS A 186 31.72 3.70 -9.20
N VAL A 187 30.71 3.09 -8.55
CA VAL A 187 29.95 3.72 -7.46
C VAL A 187 30.57 3.33 -6.14
N GLU A 188 31.18 4.30 -5.47
CA GLU A 188 31.74 4.19 -4.12
C GLU A 188 30.83 4.86 -3.08
N LYS A 189 31.22 4.84 -1.80
CA LYS A 189 30.53 5.58 -0.74
C LYS A 189 30.83 7.09 -0.86
N GLY A 190 29.82 7.93 -0.72
CA GLY A 190 29.94 9.38 -0.82
C GLY A 190 29.77 9.93 -2.25
N ASP A 191 29.56 9.05 -3.24
CA ASP A 191 29.23 9.47 -4.60
C ASP A 191 27.86 10.14 -4.65
N THR A 192 27.77 11.24 -5.40
CA THR A 192 26.48 11.82 -5.81
C THR A 192 25.96 11.05 -7.02
N VAL A 193 24.71 10.58 -6.94
CA VAL A 193 24.09 9.72 -7.96
C VAL A 193 22.70 10.23 -8.38
N ALA A 194 22.43 10.16 -9.67
CA ALA A 194 21.11 10.37 -10.26
C ALA A 194 20.26 9.10 -10.09
N VAL A 195 19.10 9.20 -9.43
CA VAL A 195 18.22 8.05 -9.17
C VAL A 195 17.08 8.01 -10.18
N SER A 196 16.94 6.86 -10.84
CA SER A 196 15.96 6.61 -11.91
C SER A 196 15.18 5.31 -11.69
N VAL A 197 14.06 5.14 -12.39
CA VAL A 197 13.11 4.04 -12.15
C VAL A 197 13.21 2.96 -13.23
N ALA A 198 13.23 1.69 -12.81
CA ALA A 198 12.94 0.55 -13.66
C ALA A 198 11.42 0.29 -13.72
N ILE A 199 10.84 0.42 -14.91
CA ILE A 199 9.43 0.11 -15.19
C ILE A 199 9.32 -1.29 -15.80
N GLU A 200 8.21 -1.98 -15.51
CA GLU A 200 7.91 -3.30 -16.05
C GLU A 200 7.54 -3.24 -17.54
N GLN A 201 8.12 -4.15 -18.33
CA GLN A 201 7.82 -4.37 -19.74
C GLN A 201 7.19 -5.75 -19.96
N ARG A 202 6.50 -5.91 -21.10
CA ARG A 202 5.86 -7.16 -21.49
C ARG A 202 6.90 -8.12 -22.09
N ASN A 203 7.12 -9.26 -21.43
CA ASN A 203 8.07 -10.26 -21.91
C ASN A 203 7.58 -10.95 -23.20
N PRO A 204 8.48 -11.39 -24.10
CA PRO A 204 8.11 -12.20 -25.28
C PRO A 204 7.36 -13.48 -24.92
N ASN A 205 7.71 -14.10 -23.79
CA ASN A 205 7.08 -15.33 -23.29
C ASN A 205 5.78 -15.08 -22.48
N GLY A 206 5.29 -13.84 -22.47
CA GLY A 206 4.14 -13.42 -21.66
C GLY A 206 4.50 -12.98 -20.23
N GLY A 207 3.57 -12.27 -19.60
CA GLY A 207 3.78 -11.63 -18.30
C GLY A 207 4.60 -10.33 -18.38
N TRP A 208 4.70 -9.66 -17.23
CA TRP A 208 5.41 -8.39 -17.07
C TRP A 208 6.61 -8.55 -16.14
N ALA A 209 7.72 -7.90 -16.48
CA ALA A 209 8.93 -7.82 -15.65
C ALA A 209 9.76 -6.59 -16.04
N SER A 210 10.58 -6.06 -15.14
CA SER A 210 11.70 -5.23 -15.60
C SER A 210 12.66 -6.09 -16.41
N GLY A 211 13.10 -5.63 -17.59
CA GLY A 211 14.07 -6.32 -18.43
C GLY A 211 15.50 -6.37 -17.87
N MET A 212 15.68 -5.98 -16.61
CA MET A 212 16.96 -5.76 -15.94
C MET A 212 17.04 -6.57 -14.64
N THR A 213 18.17 -7.25 -14.42
CA THR A 213 18.41 -8.07 -13.23
C THR A 213 19.08 -7.29 -12.11
N ARG A 214 18.84 -7.68 -10.84
CA ARG A 214 19.53 -7.07 -9.69
C ARG A 214 21.03 -7.36 -9.77
N GLY A 215 21.85 -6.31 -9.79
CA GLY A 215 23.30 -6.36 -9.99
C GLY A 215 23.79 -5.89 -11.36
N THR A 216 22.89 -5.45 -12.26
CA THR A 216 23.27 -4.89 -13.58
C THR A 216 24.22 -3.71 -13.44
N VAL A 217 25.20 -3.63 -14.34
CA VAL A 217 26.19 -2.53 -14.46
C VAL A 217 25.70 -1.54 -15.51
N LEU A 218 25.80 -0.24 -15.22
CA LEU A 218 25.48 0.85 -16.15
C LEU A 218 26.76 1.58 -16.58
N GLN A 219 26.80 2.03 -17.83
CA GLN A 219 27.85 2.91 -18.37
C GLN A 219 27.39 4.37 -18.44
N GLY A 220 26.07 4.63 -18.48
CA GLY A 220 25.48 5.96 -18.66
C GLY A 220 25.51 6.48 -20.10
N LEU A 221 25.92 5.62 -21.06
CA LEU A 221 26.11 5.96 -22.47
C LEU A 221 24.94 5.45 -23.32
N GLN A 222 24.74 6.02 -24.51
CA GLN A 222 23.69 5.60 -25.46
C GLN A 222 23.81 4.14 -25.93
N THR A 223 24.95 3.49 -25.65
CA THR A 223 25.21 2.06 -25.87
C THR A 223 24.64 1.15 -24.78
N ASP A 224 24.23 1.68 -23.62
CA ASP A 224 23.52 0.88 -22.59
C ASP A 224 22.15 0.44 -23.13
N PRO A 225 21.78 -0.86 -23.08
CA PRO A 225 20.46 -1.33 -23.49
C PRO A 225 19.31 -0.59 -22.80
N TYR A 226 19.54 -0.18 -21.54
CA TYR A 226 18.59 0.51 -20.68
C TYR A 226 18.73 2.05 -20.71
N TYR A 227 19.37 2.63 -21.73
CA TYR A 227 19.60 4.08 -21.81
C TYR A 227 18.28 4.87 -21.98
N PHE A 228 17.49 4.49 -23.00
CA PHE A 228 16.26 5.19 -23.40
C PHE A 228 15.04 4.84 -22.53
N GLU A 229 15.04 3.68 -21.90
CA GLU A 229 13.92 3.18 -21.08
C GLU A 229 13.61 4.04 -19.84
N ARG A 230 14.50 4.98 -19.51
CA ARG A 230 14.50 5.80 -18.29
C ARG A 230 14.35 7.30 -18.58
N ASN A 231 14.18 7.68 -19.84
CA ASN A 231 13.91 9.07 -20.22
C ASN A 231 12.62 9.55 -19.52
N GLY A 232 12.68 10.68 -18.81
CA GLY A 232 11.53 11.19 -18.05
C GLY A 232 11.20 10.41 -16.77
N LEU A 233 12.09 9.52 -16.30
CA LEU A 233 11.89 8.68 -15.11
C LEU A 233 13.01 8.84 -14.07
N TYR A 234 13.58 10.05 -13.94
CA TYR A 234 14.48 10.42 -12.86
C TYR A 234 13.67 11.04 -11.71
N ILE A 235 13.93 10.62 -10.46
CA ILE A 235 13.08 10.96 -9.29
C ILE A 235 13.77 11.87 -8.27
N GLY A 236 15.08 12.01 -8.37
CA GLY A 236 15.90 12.86 -7.50
C GLY A 236 17.38 12.46 -7.55
N GLN A 237 18.21 13.23 -6.85
CA GLN A 237 19.64 13.02 -6.72
C GLN A 237 19.97 12.77 -5.23
N GLY A 238 20.99 11.95 -4.96
CA GLY A 238 21.36 11.61 -3.59
C GLY A 238 22.79 11.13 -3.43
N THR A 239 23.22 10.96 -2.19
CA THR A 239 24.57 10.50 -1.84
C THR A 239 24.54 9.02 -1.45
N THR A 240 25.46 8.23 -1.99
CA THR A 240 25.57 6.80 -1.66
C THR A 240 26.15 6.58 -0.27
N THR A 241 25.49 5.74 0.52
CA THR A 241 25.94 5.38 1.88
C THR A 241 27.01 4.28 1.88
N MET A 242 27.14 3.56 0.77
CA MET A 242 27.98 2.38 0.58
C MET A 242 28.38 2.24 -0.90
N SER A 243 29.48 1.52 -1.17
CA SER A 243 29.91 1.21 -2.53
C SER A 243 29.02 0.17 -3.22
N ARG A 244 29.22 -0.01 -4.53
CA ARG A 244 28.57 -1.03 -5.37
C ARG A 244 28.59 -2.42 -4.74
N ALA A 245 29.70 -2.80 -4.09
CA ALA A 245 29.81 -4.08 -3.41
C ALA A 245 28.83 -4.21 -2.24
N GLY A 246 28.59 -3.13 -1.49
CA GLY A 246 27.56 -3.06 -0.45
C GLY A 246 26.15 -3.17 -1.03
N LEU A 247 25.82 -2.35 -2.04
CA LEU A 247 24.48 -2.24 -2.65
C LEU A 247 23.88 -3.57 -3.11
N PHE A 248 24.71 -4.55 -3.46
CA PHE A 248 24.29 -5.87 -3.93
C PHE A 248 24.66 -7.05 -3.01
N ARG A 249 25.38 -6.82 -1.90
CA ARG A 249 25.70 -7.87 -0.90
C ARG A 249 24.93 -7.68 0.42
N ALA A 250 24.60 -6.46 0.81
CA ALA A 250 23.84 -6.20 2.03
C ALA A 250 22.38 -6.67 1.91
N SER A 251 21.80 -7.07 3.05
CA SER A 251 20.39 -7.44 3.20
C SER A 251 19.48 -6.23 3.38
N GLU A 252 19.97 -5.17 4.01
CA GLU A 252 19.18 -4.03 4.50
C GLU A 252 20.04 -2.75 4.63
N GLY A 253 19.45 -1.70 5.19
CA GLY A 253 20.06 -0.37 5.33
C GLY A 253 19.72 0.60 4.18
N ILE A 254 19.95 1.88 4.43
CA ILE A 254 19.88 2.94 3.40
C ILE A 254 21.03 2.71 2.42
N ALA A 255 20.74 2.79 1.12
CA ALA A 255 21.68 2.65 0.00
C ALA A 255 22.03 4.01 -0.65
N VAL A 256 21.03 4.89 -0.80
CA VAL A 256 21.20 6.28 -1.22
C VAL A 256 20.39 7.16 -0.30
N ASP A 257 21.05 8.13 0.32
CA ASP A 257 20.42 9.23 1.05
C ASP A 257 19.98 10.29 0.03
N MET A 258 18.68 10.54 -0.07
CA MET A 258 18.09 11.31 -1.17
C MET A 258 17.97 12.79 -0.77
N ASN A 259 18.99 13.55 -1.16
CA ASN A 259 19.16 14.96 -0.78
C ASN A 259 18.23 15.89 -1.56
N ASP A 260 18.19 15.77 -2.90
CA ASP A 260 17.26 16.54 -3.73
C ASP A 260 16.29 15.63 -4.49
N ARG A 261 15.06 16.09 -4.61
CA ARG A 261 13.89 15.28 -4.95
C ARG A 261 12.92 16.07 -5.78
N VAL A 262 12.40 15.44 -6.83
CA VAL A 262 11.30 16.00 -7.63
C VAL A 262 10.09 16.30 -6.75
N PHE A 263 9.83 15.46 -5.73
CA PHE A 263 8.83 15.76 -4.69
C PHE A 263 9.50 15.76 -3.31
N ARG A 264 9.51 16.93 -2.67
CA ARG A 264 10.05 17.15 -1.32
C ARG A 264 8.92 16.93 -0.32
N LEU A 265 8.84 15.69 0.19
CA LEU A 265 7.97 15.26 1.28
C LEU A 265 8.84 14.72 2.42
N PRO A 266 8.51 14.98 3.71
CA PRO A 266 9.34 14.57 4.83
C PRO A 266 9.28 13.06 5.10
N SER A 267 10.35 12.51 5.66
CA SER A 267 10.46 11.08 5.97
C SER A 267 9.99 10.75 7.38
N PHE A 268 8.93 9.95 7.49
CA PHE A 268 8.34 9.47 8.75
C PHE A 268 8.92 8.12 9.22
N TYR A 269 10.02 7.67 8.62
CA TYR A 269 10.72 6.46 9.05
C TYR A 269 11.30 6.67 10.48
N ASP A 270 10.93 5.76 11.39
CA ASP A 270 11.24 5.78 12.84
C ASP A 270 10.89 7.12 13.54
N VAL A 271 9.78 7.76 13.14
CA VAL A 271 9.26 9.01 13.73
C VAL A 271 8.00 8.73 14.57
N LEU A 272 8.07 9.03 15.88
CA LEU A 272 6.94 9.02 16.83
C LEU A 272 6.12 7.70 16.81
N GLU A 273 6.83 6.57 16.90
CA GLU A 273 6.25 5.21 16.88
C GLU A 273 5.11 5.08 17.92
N GLY A 274 3.97 4.55 17.49
CA GLY A 274 2.77 4.39 18.31
C GLY A 274 1.98 5.67 18.59
N GLU A 275 2.59 6.86 18.60
CA GLU A 275 1.90 8.16 18.69
C GLU A 275 1.25 8.59 17.38
N ILE A 276 1.84 8.23 16.23
CA ILE A 276 1.32 8.58 14.90
C ILE A 276 1.22 7.36 13.97
N PHE A 277 0.42 7.50 12.92
CA PHE A 277 0.34 6.53 11.82
C PHE A 277 0.11 7.23 10.47
N LEU A 278 0.94 6.94 9.47
CA LEU A 278 0.84 7.54 8.13
C LEU A 278 -0.31 6.88 7.34
N GLN A 279 -1.38 7.63 7.05
CA GLN A 279 -2.61 7.08 6.47
C GLN A 279 -3.34 8.12 5.61
N ASN A 280 -3.62 7.74 4.36
CA ASN A 280 -4.35 8.60 3.42
C ASN A 280 -5.73 8.98 3.96
N LEU A 281 -6.11 10.26 3.86
CA LEU A 281 -7.37 10.81 4.36
C LEU A 281 -8.61 9.92 4.04
N PRO A 282 -8.84 9.43 2.79
CA PRO A 282 -10.02 8.61 2.49
C PRO A 282 -10.10 7.31 3.32
N SER A 283 -8.97 6.74 3.73
CA SER A 283 -8.93 5.57 4.60
C SER A 283 -9.15 5.89 6.08
N ILE A 284 -9.05 7.15 6.50
CA ILE A 284 -9.51 7.62 7.82
C ILE A 284 -11.03 7.86 7.76
N VAL A 285 -11.51 8.48 6.68
CA VAL A 285 -12.95 8.72 6.42
C VAL A 285 -13.74 7.40 6.37
N ALA A 286 -13.17 6.33 5.81
CA ALA A 286 -13.81 5.00 5.82
C ALA A 286 -14.02 4.43 7.24
N ALA A 287 -13.12 4.72 8.19
CA ALA A 287 -13.30 4.33 9.60
C ALA A 287 -14.33 5.21 10.33
N HIS A 288 -14.44 6.50 9.98
CA HIS A 288 -15.50 7.39 10.48
C HIS A 288 -16.88 7.03 9.91
N ALA A 289 -16.97 6.71 8.61
CA ALA A 289 -18.22 6.32 7.97
C ALA A 289 -18.83 5.06 8.61
N LEU A 290 -17.99 4.16 9.17
CA LEU A 290 -18.42 2.99 9.94
C LEU A 290 -19.10 3.37 11.26
N ASP A 291 -18.78 4.55 11.81
CA ASP A 291 -19.35 5.12 13.02
C ASP A 291 -19.33 4.15 14.22
N PRO A 292 -18.15 3.62 14.61
CA PRO A 292 -18.02 2.55 15.60
C PRO A 292 -18.20 3.07 17.03
N GLN A 293 -19.05 2.41 17.83
CA GLN A 293 -19.31 2.81 19.22
C GLN A 293 -18.52 1.97 20.23
N LYS A 294 -18.38 2.51 21.45
CA LYS A 294 -17.81 1.82 22.62
C LYS A 294 -18.60 0.55 22.94
N GLY A 295 -17.89 -0.53 23.24
CA GLY A 295 -18.47 -1.82 23.64
C GLY A 295 -19.01 -2.69 22.51
N GLU A 296 -18.99 -2.20 21.26
CA GLU A 296 -19.50 -2.94 20.10
C GLU A 296 -18.55 -4.05 19.64
N ARG A 297 -19.12 -5.02 18.93
CA ARG A 297 -18.42 -6.14 18.29
C ARG A 297 -18.31 -5.90 16.79
N ILE A 298 -17.10 -5.62 16.32
CA ILE A 298 -16.83 -5.14 14.96
C ILE A 298 -15.87 -6.08 14.21
N LEU A 299 -16.09 -6.26 12.91
CA LEU A 299 -15.24 -7.07 12.03
C LEU A 299 -14.53 -6.22 10.97
N ASP A 300 -13.21 -6.33 10.86
CA ASP A 300 -12.43 -5.87 9.72
C ASP A 300 -12.01 -7.08 8.87
N MET A 301 -12.66 -7.24 7.72
CA MET A 301 -12.60 -8.46 6.89
C MET A 301 -11.31 -8.64 6.09
N CYS A 302 -10.51 -7.58 5.91
CA CYS A 302 -9.33 -7.57 5.05
C CYS A 302 -8.22 -6.68 5.65
N ALA A 303 -8.08 -6.75 6.97
CA ALA A 303 -7.49 -5.73 7.82
C ALA A 303 -6.04 -5.30 7.49
N ALA A 304 -5.19 -6.19 6.97
CA ALA A 304 -3.75 -5.96 6.94
C ALA A 304 -3.34 -4.89 5.89
N PRO A 305 -2.62 -3.83 6.30
CA PRO A 305 -1.65 -3.82 7.42
C PRO A 305 -2.16 -3.37 8.80
N GLY A 306 -3.46 -3.08 8.97
CA GLY A 306 -4.06 -2.72 10.27
C GLY A 306 -4.38 -1.22 10.42
N GLY A 307 -4.19 -0.41 9.37
CA GLY A 307 -4.34 1.05 9.45
C GLY A 307 -5.78 1.53 9.67
N LYS A 308 -6.77 0.84 9.08
CA LYS A 308 -8.20 1.11 9.35
C LYS A 308 -8.64 0.48 10.67
N THR A 309 -8.22 -0.75 10.93
CA THR A 309 -8.43 -1.50 12.18
C THR A 309 -8.03 -0.66 13.41
N THR A 310 -6.80 -0.16 13.46
CA THR A 310 -6.34 0.67 14.58
C THR A 310 -7.01 2.05 14.63
N ALA A 311 -7.50 2.58 13.52
CA ALA A 311 -8.33 3.79 13.52
C ALA A 311 -9.70 3.53 14.18
N ILE A 312 -10.33 2.38 13.90
CA ILE A 312 -11.60 1.96 14.50
C ILE A 312 -11.44 1.78 16.02
N ALA A 313 -10.42 1.05 16.48
CA ALA A 313 -10.15 0.87 17.91
C ALA A 313 -9.95 2.22 18.66
N ILE A 314 -9.26 3.18 18.04
CA ILE A 314 -9.03 4.52 18.62
C ILE A 314 -10.31 5.39 18.63
N LEU A 315 -11.27 5.13 17.74
CA LEU A 315 -12.62 5.71 17.80
C LEU A 315 -13.45 5.05 18.92
N MET A 316 -13.41 3.73 19.03
CA MET A 316 -14.02 2.93 20.12
C MET A 316 -13.39 3.18 21.50
N LYS A 317 -12.29 3.96 21.59
CA LYS A 317 -11.50 4.19 22.81
C LYS A 317 -10.91 2.91 23.43
N ASP A 318 -10.62 1.91 22.59
CA ASP A 318 -10.15 0.58 22.98
C ASP A 318 -11.16 -0.20 23.85
N GLU A 319 -12.45 0.19 23.83
CA GLU A 319 -13.54 -0.48 24.55
C GLU A 319 -14.43 -1.25 23.56
N GLY A 320 -14.46 -2.58 23.64
CA GLY A 320 -15.28 -3.47 22.78
C GLY A 320 -14.49 -4.68 22.26
N GLU A 321 -14.94 -5.28 21.16
CA GLU A 321 -14.23 -6.35 20.47
C GLU A 321 -14.06 -6.00 18.98
N LEU A 322 -12.82 -5.73 18.55
CA LEU A 322 -12.49 -5.52 17.14
C LEU A 322 -11.76 -6.74 16.58
N VAL A 323 -12.49 -7.56 15.82
CA VAL A 323 -11.96 -8.74 15.14
C VAL A 323 -11.29 -8.31 13.83
N ALA A 324 -10.01 -8.58 13.69
CA ALA A 324 -9.23 -8.27 12.50
C ALA A 324 -8.81 -9.56 11.79
N ILE A 325 -9.17 -9.73 10.50
CA ILE A 325 -8.81 -10.94 9.75
C ILE A 325 -8.01 -10.65 8.49
N ASP A 326 -7.04 -11.52 8.19
CA ASP A 326 -6.40 -11.62 6.88
C ASP A 326 -6.05 -13.09 6.56
N ARG A 327 -6.09 -13.42 5.27
CA ARG A 327 -5.81 -14.75 4.71
C ARG A 327 -4.37 -15.22 4.94
N SER A 328 -3.41 -14.31 5.08
CA SER A 328 -1.99 -14.59 5.22
C SER A 328 -1.49 -14.38 6.65
N HIS A 329 -0.78 -15.37 7.19
CA HIS A 329 -0.25 -15.35 8.56
C HIS A 329 0.73 -14.18 8.78
N ASN A 330 1.61 -13.90 7.82
CA ASN A 330 2.54 -12.77 7.91
C ASN A 330 1.80 -11.42 7.93
N LYS A 331 0.70 -11.29 7.18
CA LYS A 331 -0.15 -10.08 7.17
C LYS A 331 -0.88 -9.91 8.50
N ALA A 332 -1.40 -11.00 9.07
CA ALA A 332 -2.00 -10.99 10.39
C ALA A 332 -0.99 -10.64 11.50
N GLN A 333 0.25 -11.15 11.42
CA GLN A 333 1.33 -10.74 12.34
C GLN A 333 1.68 -9.24 12.24
N VAL A 334 1.56 -8.63 11.05
CA VAL A 334 1.74 -7.16 10.89
C VAL A 334 0.63 -6.38 11.60
N ILE A 335 -0.64 -6.79 11.51
CA ILE A 335 -1.73 -6.17 12.28
C ILE A 335 -1.45 -6.27 13.78
N GLN A 336 -1.05 -7.46 14.26
CA GLN A 336 -0.77 -7.70 15.67
C GLN A 336 0.42 -6.87 16.18
N LYS A 337 1.48 -6.69 15.38
CA LYS A 337 2.61 -5.80 15.71
C LYS A 337 2.14 -4.35 15.81
N LEU A 338 1.36 -3.86 14.84
CA LEU A 338 0.85 -2.49 14.81
C LEU A 338 -0.13 -2.22 15.97
N ALA A 339 -0.99 -3.17 16.34
CA ALA A 339 -1.86 -3.04 17.50
C ALA A 339 -1.05 -2.88 18.80
N PHE A 340 0.03 -3.66 18.96
CA PHE A 340 0.94 -3.55 20.11
C PHE A 340 1.72 -2.21 20.13
N GLU A 341 2.25 -1.77 18.98
CA GLU A 341 2.91 -0.45 18.80
C GLU A 341 1.98 0.71 19.20
N MET A 342 0.73 0.68 18.74
CA MET A 342 -0.28 1.67 19.10
C MET A 342 -0.85 1.46 20.52
N SER A 343 -0.47 0.37 21.19
CA SER A 343 -0.93 -0.09 22.51
C SER A 343 -2.45 -0.19 22.63
N LEU A 344 -3.04 -0.93 21.69
CA LEU A 344 -4.47 -1.24 21.60
C LEU A 344 -4.70 -2.69 22.01
N THR A 345 -5.68 -2.91 22.87
CA THR A 345 -6.00 -4.20 23.50
C THR A 345 -7.30 -4.81 22.98
N CYS A 346 -8.21 -4.02 22.39
CA CYS A 346 -9.48 -4.53 21.87
C CYS A 346 -9.36 -5.29 20.54
N ILE A 347 -8.15 -5.42 19.97
CA ILE A 347 -7.91 -5.94 18.61
C ILE A 347 -7.51 -7.42 18.63
N THR A 348 -8.47 -8.30 18.37
CA THR A 348 -8.23 -9.76 18.26
C THR A 348 -7.96 -10.14 16.80
N THR A 349 -6.76 -10.63 16.50
CA THR A 349 -6.32 -10.88 15.11
C THR A 349 -6.31 -12.37 14.74
N TYR A 350 -6.99 -12.72 13.64
CA TYR A 350 -7.06 -14.08 13.10
C TYR A 350 -6.46 -14.23 11.71
N LYS A 351 -5.84 -15.38 11.47
CA LYS A 351 -5.49 -15.84 10.12
C LYS A 351 -6.65 -16.63 9.51
N LEU A 352 -7.49 -15.96 8.72
CA LEU A 352 -8.74 -16.49 8.16
C LEU A 352 -8.97 -16.00 6.72
N ASP A 353 -9.49 -16.86 5.84
CA ASP A 353 -9.90 -16.48 4.48
C ASP A 353 -11.28 -15.81 4.56
N ALA A 354 -11.40 -14.55 4.12
CA ALA A 354 -12.65 -13.78 4.19
C ALA A 354 -13.82 -14.48 3.47
N LEU A 355 -13.56 -15.29 2.44
CA LEU A 355 -14.57 -16.12 1.77
C LEU A 355 -15.06 -17.34 2.57
N LYS A 356 -14.49 -17.56 3.75
CA LYS A 356 -14.82 -18.65 4.68
C LYS A 356 -15.01 -18.12 6.10
N ALA A 357 -15.42 -16.87 6.24
CA ALA A 357 -15.52 -16.21 7.53
C ALA A 357 -16.74 -16.65 8.37
N ILE A 358 -17.69 -17.40 7.78
CA ILE A 358 -18.87 -17.96 8.46
C ILE A 358 -18.61 -19.40 8.92
N ARG A 359 -18.83 -19.68 10.20
CA ARG A 359 -18.83 -21.05 10.77
C ARG A 359 -20.05 -21.82 10.27
N GLN A 360 -19.84 -23.02 9.72
CA GLN A 360 -20.94 -23.90 9.33
C GLN A 360 -21.53 -24.59 10.57
N ARG A 361 -22.87 -24.68 10.65
CA ARG A 361 -23.60 -25.25 11.81
C ARG A 361 -23.37 -26.76 12.02
N ASN A 362 -22.72 -27.46 11.08
CA ASN A 362 -22.58 -28.92 11.09
C ASN A 362 -21.22 -29.41 11.64
N GLU A 363 -20.31 -28.52 12.05
CA GLU A 363 -19.19 -28.90 12.90
C GLU A 363 -19.64 -28.91 14.36
N THR A 364 -19.97 -30.10 14.86
CA THR A 364 -20.22 -30.38 16.28
C THR A 364 -19.10 -29.79 17.14
N ASP A 365 -19.47 -29.15 18.25
CA ASP A 365 -18.49 -28.71 19.23
C ASP A 365 -17.85 -29.95 19.89
N ASP A 366 -16.56 -30.16 19.64
CA ASP A 366 -15.72 -31.13 20.35
C ASP A 366 -15.50 -30.65 21.80
N ILE A 367 -16.58 -30.66 22.57
CA ILE A 367 -16.56 -30.49 24.02
C ILE A 367 -15.88 -31.73 24.58
N ASN A 368 -14.57 -31.62 24.80
CA ASN A 368 -13.74 -32.72 25.28
C ASN A 368 -13.91 -32.90 26.80
N THR A 369 -15.13 -33.21 27.23
CA THR A 369 -15.50 -33.52 28.62
C THR A 369 -14.93 -34.87 29.05
N ASN A 370 -13.63 -34.89 29.30
CA ASN A 370 -12.98 -35.91 30.13
C ASN A 370 -13.32 -35.69 31.62
N GLN A 371 -14.61 -35.82 31.96
CA GLN A 371 -15.04 -36.14 33.31
C GLN A 371 -15.29 -37.65 33.41
N SER A 372 -14.21 -38.42 33.53
CA SER A 372 -14.29 -39.79 34.01
C SER A 372 -14.69 -39.76 35.49
N SER A 373 -15.94 -40.10 35.77
CA SER A 373 -16.49 -40.10 37.13
C SER A 373 -15.78 -41.09 38.05
N ASN A 374 -15.43 -40.65 39.26
CA ASN A 374 -15.50 -41.52 40.44
C ASN A 374 -15.75 -40.70 41.72
N SER A 375 -16.32 -41.36 42.73
CA SER A 375 -17.08 -40.77 43.82
C SER A 375 -16.25 -40.29 45.02
N LEU A 376 -16.83 -39.33 45.76
CA LEU A 376 -16.38 -38.90 47.09
C LEU A 376 -16.61 -40.00 48.14
N ARG A 377 -15.61 -40.30 48.97
CA ARG A 377 -15.73 -40.81 50.36
C ARG A 377 -14.58 -40.27 51.23
N PHE A 378 -14.76 -40.37 52.55
CA PHE A 378 -13.98 -39.73 53.62
C PHE A 378 -12.78 -40.56 54.14
N ASP A 379 -11.81 -39.85 54.73
CA ASP A 379 -10.81 -40.23 55.77
C ASP A 379 -9.87 -41.45 55.48
N ASP A 380 -8.63 -41.57 56.00
CA ASP A 380 -8.08 -41.18 57.32
C ASP A 380 -6.51 -40.97 57.30
N GLU A 381 -5.86 -40.96 58.47
CA GLU A 381 -4.51 -40.46 58.82
C GLU A 381 -3.18 -41.13 58.29
N LYS A 382 -2.10 -40.31 58.35
CA LYS A 382 -0.73 -40.54 58.94
C LYS A 382 0.53 -40.93 58.11
N ALA A 383 1.60 -40.14 58.36
CA ALA A 383 3.07 -40.45 58.40
C ALA A 383 3.75 -41.09 57.15
N SER A 384 5.01 -40.84 56.73
CA SER A 384 6.20 -40.06 57.18
C SER A 384 7.30 -40.20 56.07
N SER A 385 8.48 -39.54 55.98
CA SER A 385 9.22 -38.47 56.70
C SER A 385 10.38 -37.91 55.82
N SER A 386 11.13 -36.92 56.33
CA SER A 386 12.56 -36.61 56.06
C SER A 386 13.06 -36.29 54.62
N THR A 387 13.28 -34.99 54.39
CA THR A 387 14.54 -34.32 53.97
C THR A 387 15.82 -35.19 53.83
N THR A 388 16.83 -34.89 52.99
CA THR A 388 17.51 -33.57 52.75
C THR A 388 18.14 -33.38 51.34
N GLU A 389 18.51 -32.12 51.08
CA GLU A 389 19.67 -31.56 50.31
C GLU A 389 20.85 -32.51 49.94
N GLY A 390 21.69 -32.25 48.93
CA GLY A 390 21.81 -31.09 48.00
C GLY A 390 23.21 -30.97 47.34
N PHE A 391 23.46 -29.84 46.65
CA PHE A 391 24.75 -29.33 46.11
C PHE A 391 25.42 -29.94 44.84
N ASN A 392 25.98 -29.04 44.03
CA ASN A 392 26.94 -29.28 42.93
C ASN A 392 28.39 -29.14 43.43
N LEU A 393 29.36 -29.75 42.74
CA LEU A 393 30.70 -29.17 42.56
C LEU A 393 31.43 -29.72 41.31
N ASP A 394 32.23 -28.88 40.66
CA ASP A 394 33.03 -29.21 39.47
C ASP A 394 34.21 -30.16 39.75
N LYS A 395 34.58 -30.99 38.74
CA LYS A 395 35.92 -30.87 38.12
C LYS A 395 36.16 -31.69 36.84
N THR A 396 36.99 -31.10 35.99
CA THR A 396 37.80 -31.70 34.91
C THR A 396 38.79 -32.77 35.45
N CYS A 397 39.48 -33.62 34.68
CA CYS A 397 40.10 -33.36 33.38
C CYS A 397 40.71 -34.64 32.74
N LYS A 398 41.13 -34.51 31.47
CA LYS A 398 42.17 -35.30 30.74
C LYS A 398 41.78 -36.70 30.21
N ASP A 399 42.24 -37.10 29.03
CA ASP A 399 42.97 -36.41 27.93
C ASP A 399 42.43 -36.99 26.57
N ASN A 400 42.95 -36.87 25.35
CA ASN A 400 44.33 -36.69 24.86
C ASN A 400 44.40 -36.24 23.37
N VAL A 401 45.63 -36.06 22.88
CA VAL A 401 46.13 -35.94 21.48
C VAL A 401 45.55 -37.03 20.53
N SER A 402 45.28 -36.85 19.22
CA SER A 402 45.65 -35.87 18.15
C SER A 402 44.42 -35.54 17.23
N ASN A 403 44.44 -34.99 16.00
CA ASN A 403 45.49 -34.66 15.00
C ASN A 403 45.12 -33.55 13.97
N ALA A 404 46.02 -33.29 13.02
CA ALA A 404 45.98 -32.35 11.88
C ALA A 404 45.45 -33.01 10.56
N ILE A 405 45.00 -32.33 9.48
CA ILE A 405 44.71 -30.90 9.16
C ILE A 405 43.76 -30.80 7.91
N GLU A 406 43.11 -29.64 7.72
CA GLU A 406 42.52 -29.08 6.45
C GLU A 406 41.12 -29.45 5.88
N ASP A 407 40.69 -28.52 5.00
CA ASP A 407 39.45 -28.29 4.23
C ASP A 407 38.07 -28.33 4.93
N GLY A 408 37.61 -27.14 5.34
CA GLY A 408 36.28 -26.89 5.93
C GLY A 408 35.19 -26.43 4.94
N GLY A 409 35.29 -26.77 3.66
CA GLY A 409 34.33 -26.41 2.61
C GLY A 409 32.87 -26.83 2.92
N THR A 410 32.10 -25.93 3.53
CA THR A 410 30.73 -26.22 4.00
C THR A 410 29.77 -26.44 2.82
N TYR A 411 29.43 -27.69 2.54
CA TYR A 411 28.56 -28.09 1.43
C TYR A 411 27.10 -27.65 1.65
N VAL A 412 26.76 -26.42 1.22
CA VAL A 412 25.39 -25.91 1.24
C VAL A 412 24.56 -26.60 0.17
N SER A 413 23.59 -27.42 0.60
CA SER A 413 22.81 -28.23 -0.33
C SER A 413 21.97 -27.39 -1.30
N LYS A 414 21.67 -27.94 -2.49
CA LYS A 414 20.67 -27.35 -3.41
C LYS A 414 19.27 -27.24 -2.79
N ALA A 415 18.96 -27.91 -1.67
CA ALA A 415 17.73 -27.67 -0.93
C ALA A 415 17.84 -26.40 -0.06
N ASP A 416 18.97 -26.17 0.60
CA ASP A 416 19.16 -25.03 1.51
C ASP A 416 19.35 -23.71 0.76
N ILE A 417 19.96 -23.71 -0.43
CA ILE A 417 19.95 -22.54 -1.34
C ILE A 417 18.49 -22.16 -1.70
N ARG A 418 17.65 -23.15 -2.04
CA ARG A 418 16.21 -22.92 -2.31
C ARG A 418 15.44 -22.48 -1.04
N LYS A 419 15.87 -22.92 0.14
CA LYS A 419 15.32 -22.55 1.46
C LYS A 419 15.68 -21.09 1.81
N ALA A 420 16.91 -20.67 1.55
CA ALA A 420 17.39 -19.30 1.69
C ALA A 420 16.69 -18.34 0.71
N MET A 421 16.60 -18.69 -0.58
CA MET A 421 15.83 -17.90 -1.56
C MET A 421 14.35 -17.78 -1.19
N ARG A 422 13.74 -18.84 -0.63
CA ARG A 422 12.36 -18.78 -0.10
C ARG A 422 12.25 -17.87 1.13
N ARG A 423 13.24 -17.86 2.03
CA ARG A 423 13.30 -16.90 3.17
C ARG A 423 13.46 -15.46 2.70
N MET A 424 14.33 -15.19 1.72
CA MET A 424 14.47 -13.85 1.12
C MET A 424 13.19 -13.37 0.45
N ARG A 425 12.43 -14.26 -0.21
CA ARG A 425 11.20 -13.88 -0.93
C ARG A 425 9.94 -13.82 -0.05
N ASN A 426 9.88 -14.60 1.03
CA ASN A 426 8.68 -14.76 1.85
C ASN A 426 8.87 -14.32 3.32
N GLY A 427 10.03 -13.80 3.70
CA GLY A 427 10.42 -13.46 5.07
C GLY A 427 10.95 -14.65 5.90
N PRO A 428 11.47 -14.38 7.12
CA PRO A 428 11.87 -15.43 8.06
C PRO A 428 10.66 -16.26 8.52
N GLY A 429 10.58 -17.51 8.07
CA GLY A 429 9.39 -18.33 8.25
C GLY A 429 9.19 -18.85 9.67
N ARG A 430 8.05 -18.49 10.28
CA ARG A 430 7.32 -19.10 11.42
C ARG A 430 8.01 -19.21 12.79
N ASN A 431 9.33 -19.35 12.85
CA ASN A 431 10.07 -19.68 14.08
C ASN A 431 11.09 -18.60 14.51
N GLN A 432 11.11 -17.44 13.85
CA GLN A 432 12.12 -16.37 14.08
C GLN A 432 11.52 -14.95 14.15
N CYS A 433 10.20 -14.84 14.30
CA CYS A 433 9.54 -13.55 14.59
C CYS A 433 9.31 -13.43 16.09
N LEU A 434 9.58 -12.26 16.68
CA LEU A 434 9.24 -11.93 18.08
C LEU A 434 7.73 -11.74 18.31
N GLY A 435 6.91 -11.72 17.26
CA GLY A 435 5.46 -11.69 17.33
C GLY A 435 4.86 -13.07 17.55
N GLY A 436 3.85 -13.15 18.42
CA GLY A 436 3.21 -14.40 18.86
C GLY A 436 2.49 -15.20 17.77
N ARG A 437 1.91 -16.32 18.21
CA ARG A 437 1.17 -17.26 17.35
C ARG A 437 -0.26 -16.76 17.12
N VAL A 438 -0.47 -15.98 16.07
CA VAL A 438 -1.79 -15.58 15.55
C VAL A 438 -2.76 -16.77 15.54
N GLU A 439 -3.97 -16.54 16.05
CA GLU A 439 -5.01 -17.56 16.14
C GLU A 439 -5.55 -17.98 14.77
N ASN A 440 -6.07 -19.21 14.69
CA ASN A 440 -6.82 -19.69 13.53
C ASN A 440 -8.26 -19.89 13.98
N SER A 441 -9.20 -19.13 13.42
CA SER A 441 -10.63 -19.28 13.69
C SER A 441 -11.26 -20.29 12.71
N LYS A 442 -12.32 -20.99 13.14
CA LYS A 442 -13.21 -21.81 12.29
C LYS A 442 -14.26 -20.97 11.53
N GLY A 443 -14.17 -19.63 11.63
CA GLY A 443 -15.23 -18.70 11.24
C GLY A 443 -16.11 -18.31 12.43
N PHE A 444 -16.97 -17.32 12.21
CA PHE A 444 -17.88 -16.76 13.21
C PHE A 444 -19.33 -17.14 12.88
N TYR A 445 -20.22 -17.10 13.87
CA TYR A 445 -21.64 -17.33 13.62
C TYR A 445 -22.23 -16.23 12.73
N PRO A 446 -23.29 -16.51 11.95
CA PRO A 446 -24.09 -15.47 11.31
C PRO A 446 -24.58 -14.44 12.33
N ASP A 447 -24.83 -13.21 11.87
CA ASP A 447 -25.46 -12.13 12.65
C ASP A 447 -24.74 -11.77 13.98
N SER A 448 -23.43 -12.06 14.07
CA SER A 448 -22.63 -11.94 15.29
C SER A 448 -21.80 -10.65 15.41
N PHE A 449 -21.92 -9.72 14.47
CA PHE A 449 -21.21 -8.44 14.48
C PHE A 449 -22.17 -7.25 14.32
N ASP A 450 -21.95 -6.20 15.11
CA ASP A 450 -22.73 -4.97 15.05
C ASP A 450 -22.38 -4.17 13.79
N ARG A 451 -21.10 -4.22 13.40
CA ARG A 451 -20.55 -3.49 12.25
C ARG A 451 -19.50 -4.32 11.51
N VAL A 452 -19.45 -4.19 10.19
CA VAL A 452 -18.48 -4.87 9.33
C VAL A 452 -17.81 -3.87 8.38
N LEU A 453 -16.48 -3.74 8.48
CA LEU A 453 -15.64 -3.11 7.46
C LEU A 453 -15.16 -4.15 6.45
N LEU A 454 -15.38 -3.87 5.17
CA LEU A 454 -14.84 -4.60 4.05
C LEU A 454 -13.96 -3.66 3.19
N ASP A 455 -12.70 -3.50 3.63
CA ASP A 455 -11.63 -2.82 2.89
C ASP A 455 -11.08 -3.77 1.81
N ALA A 456 -11.79 -3.88 0.69
CA ALA A 456 -11.68 -5.05 -0.17
C ALA A 456 -10.42 -5.03 -1.06
N PRO A 457 -9.74 -6.18 -1.25
CA PRO A 457 -8.59 -6.27 -2.14
C PRO A 457 -9.02 -6.02 -3.60
N CYS A 458 -8.47 -4.96 -4.17
CA CYS A 458 -8.85 -4.37 -5.45
C CYS A 458 -7.65 -4.25 -6.39
N SER A 459 -7.90 -3.85 -7.64
CA SER A 459 -6.88 -3.47 -8.64
C SER A 459 -5.99 -2.29 -8.21
N ALA A 460 -6.37 -1.59 -7.12
CA ALA A 460 -5.63 -0.50 -6.50
C ALA A 460 -5.24 0.65 -7.47
N LEU A 461 -6.03 0.85 -8.54
CA LEU A 461 -5.75 1.82 -9.60
C LEU A 461 -5.80 3.29 -9.14
N GLY A 462 -6.31 3.56 -7.93
CA GLY A 462 -6.33 4.90 -7.35
C GLY A 462 -5.07 5.27 -6.55
N LEU A 463 -4.16 4.33 -6.28
CA LEU A 463 -2.94 4.62 -5.50
C LEU A 463 -2.03 5.64 -6.21
N ARG A 464 -1.42 6.53 -5.41
CA ARG A 464 -0.51 7.60 -5.86
C ARG A 464 0.81 7.58 -5.06
N PRO A 465 1.95 7.96 -5.67
CA PRO A 465 2.16 8.03 -7.11
C PRO A 465 2.11 6.62 -7.73
N ARG A 466 1.77 6.54 -9.02
CA ARG A 466 1.79 5.31 -9.80
C ARG A 466 2.54 5.54 -11.10
N LEU A 467 3.56 4.72 -11.36
CA LEU A 467 4.41 4.87 -12.55
C LEU A 467 4.11 3.83 -13.65
N PHE A 468 3.15 2.93 -13.42
CA PHE A 468 2.83 1.83 -14.32
C PHE A 468 1.39 1.31 -14.16
N VAL A 469 0.75 0.95 -15.27
CA VAL A 469 -0.65 0.46 -15.34
C VAL A 469 -0.86 -0.68 -16.36
N GLY A 470 0.17 -1.13 -17.08
CA GLY A 470 0.03 -2.06 -18.21
C GLY A 470 -0.36 -3.50 -17.86
N GLU A 471 -0.28 -3.89 -16.58
CA GLU A 471 -0.61 -5.24 -16.11
C GLU A 471 -2.10 -5.60 -16.20
N GLU A 472 -3.00 -4.60 -16.15
CA GLU A 472 -4.44 -4.86 -16.05
C GLU A 472 -5.12 -5.14 -17.40
N THR A 473 -6.16 -5.98 -17.34
CA THR A 473 -7.07 -6.29 -18.46
C THR A 473 -8.51 -6.21 -17.99
N ILE A 474 -9.47 -6.08 -18.90
CA ILE A 474 -10.89 -6.11 -18.54
C ILE A 474 -11.24 -7.37 -17.73
N ASP A 475 -10.59 -8.51 -18.00
CA ASP A 475 -10.77 -9.74 -17.24
C ASP A 475 -10.07 -9.77 -15.87
N SER A 476 -8.98 -9.01 -15.62
CA SER A 476 -8.48 -8.86 -14.23
C SER A 476 -9.44 -8.01 -13.42
N LEU A 477 -9.89 -6.88 -13.97
CA LEU A 477 -10.85 -5.98 -13.34
C LEU A 477 -12.18 -6.69 -13.00
N LYS A 478 -12.77 -7.44 -13.95
CA LYS A 478 -13.97 -8.26 -13.72
C LYS A 478 -13.76 -9.35 -12.66
N ARG A 479 -12.56 -9.95 -12.57
CA ARG A 479 -12.23 -10.93 -11.51
C ARG A 479 -12.11 -10.30 -10.13
N HIS A 480 -11.57 -9.08 -10.01
CA HIS A 480 -11.56 -8.35 -8.74
C HIS A 480 -13.00 -8.07 -8.25
N ALA A 481 -13.85 -7.51 -9.10
CA ALA A 481 -15.26 -7.26 -8.80
C ALA A 481 -15.99 -8.54 -8.36
N THR A 482 -15.77 -9.66 -9.07
CA THR A 482 -16.37 -10.97 -8.74
C THR A 482 -15.88 -11.53 -7.40
N TYR A 483 -14.61 -11.30 -7.05
CA TYR A 483 -14.03 -11.70 -5.76
C TYR A 483 -14.56 -10.83 -4.60
N GLN A 484 -14.75 -9.54 -4.84
CA GLN A 484 -15.28 -8.57 -3.87
C GLN A 484 -16.75 -8.83 -3.54
N ARG A 485 -17.60 -9.06 -4.55
CA ARG A 485 -19.01 -9.46 -4.35
C ARG A 485 -19.11 -10.67 -3.41
N ARG A 486 -18.30 -11.71 -3.65
CA ARG A 486 -18.27 -12.92 -2.80
C ARG A 486 -17.80 -12.68 -1.36
N MET A 487 -17.05 -11.60 -1.07
CA MET A 487 -16.74 -11.18 0.30
C MET A 487 -17.86 -10.33 0.91
N PHE A 488 -18.53 -9.51 0.10
CA PHE A 488 -19.73 -8.78 0.50
C PHE A 488 -20.85 -9.76 0.92
N ASP A 489 -21.03 -10.88 0.21
CA ASP A 489 -21.94 -11.97 0.58
C ASP A 489 -21.65 -12.58 1.96
N GLN A 490 -20.41 -12.47 2.46
CA GLN A 490 -20.02 -12.92 3.80
C GLN A 490 -20.24 -11.80 4.82
N ALA A 491 -19.89 -10.55 4.50
CA ALA A 491 -20.19 -9.37 5.32
C ALA A 491 -21.68 -9.30 5.69
N VAL A 492 -22.55 -9.43 4.68
CA VAL A 492 -24.02 -9.41 4.81
C VAL A 492 -24.57 -10.53 5.70
N LYS A 493 -23.87 -11.66 5.82
CA LYS A 493 -24.27 -12.78 6.70
C LYS A 493 -23.69 -12.68 8.10
N LEU A 494 -22.61 -11.92 8.30
CA LEU A 494 -21.93 -11.77 9.59
C LEU A 494 -22.40 -10.55 10.38
N VAL A 495 -22.78 -9.46 9.70
CA VAL A 495 -23.44 -8.30 10.33
C VAL A 495 -24.84 -8.67 10.83
N ARG A 496 -25.26 -8.19 12.00
CA ARG A 496 -26.60 -8.39 12.55
C ARG A 496 -27.68 -7.54 11.82
N PRO A 497 -28.98 -7.89 11.90
CA PRO A 497 -30.07 -6.96 11.59
C PRO A 497 -29.97 -5.69 12.45
N GLY A 498 -30.18 -4.52 11.85
CA GLY A 498 -29.92 -3.22 12.48
C GLY A 498 -28.43 -2.82 12.55
N GLY A 499 -27.53 -3.63 12.00
CA GLY A 499 -26.09 -3.33 11.91
C GLY A 499 -25.70 -2.49 10.68
N VAL A 500 -24.39 -2.25 10.54
CA VAL A 500 -23.81 -1.42 9.46
C VAL A 500 -22.73 -2.19 8.70
N ILE A 501 -22.71 -2.06 7.37
CA ILE A 501 -21.56 -2.45 6.52
C ILE A 501 -20.92 -1.19 5.94
N VAL A 502 -19.59 -1.07 6.00
CA VAL A 502 -18.85 -0.14 5.12
C VAL A 502 -18.00 -0.95 4.15
N TYR A 503 -18.24 -0.71 2.87
CA TYR A 503 -17.41 -1.18 1.78
C TYR A 503 -16.45 -0.07 1.34
N SER A 504 -15.15 -0.38 1.20
CA SER A 504 -14.19 0.58 0.66
C SER A 504 -13.12 -0.06 -0.22
N THR A 505 -12.59 0.72 -1.17
CA THR A 505 -11.51 0.31 -2.08
C THR A 505 -10.55 1.47 -2.35
N CYS A 506 -9.30 1.16 -2.74
CA CYS A 506 -8.34 2.14 -3.28
C CYS A 506 -8.22 2.08 -4.81
N THR A 507 -9.32 1.79 -5.51
CA THR A 507 -9.38 1.78 -6.97
C THR A 507 -10.35 2.81 -7.53
N ILE A 508 -10.07 3.29 -8.74
CA ILE A 508 -10.98 4.11 -9.52
C ILE A 508 -12.00 3.27 -10.32
N ASN A 509 -11.82 1.94 -10.41
CA ASN A 509 -12.63 1.04 -11.23
C ASN A 509 -14.13 1.03 -10.83
N PRO A 510 -15.06 1.48 -11.70
CA PRO A 510 -16.51 1.42 -11.45
C PRO A 510 -17.03 0.00 -11.20
N GLY A 511 -16.47 -1.00 -11.90
CA GLY A 511 -16.84 -2.41 -11.76
C GLY A 511 -16.55 -2.99 -10.36
N GLU A 512 -15.55 -2.45 -9.67
CA GLU A 512 -15.20 -2.79 -8.28
C GLU A 512 -15.89 -1.87 -7.26
N ASN A 513 -16.54 -0.80 -7.70
CA ASN A 513 -17.09 0.25 -6.84
C ASN A 513 -18.62 0.30 -6.99
N GLU A 514 -19.13 1.15 -7.87
CA GLU A 514 -20.57 1.35 -8.10
C GLU A 514 -21.28 0.07 -8.58
N ALA A 515 -20.62 -0.79 -9.37
CA ALA A 515 -21.20 -2.08 -9.78
C ALA A 515 -21.23 -3.13 -8.65
N VAL A 516 -20.48 -2.93 -7.56
CA VAL A 516 -20.61 -3.75 -6.33
C VAL A 516 -21.74 -3.20 -5.46
N VAL A 517 -21.93 -1.88 -5.42
CA VAL A 517 -23.10 -1.25 -4.76
C VAL A 517 -24.41 -1.64 -5.44
N ARG A 518 -24.49 -1.59 -6.78
CA ARG A 518 -25.65 -2.07 -7.54
C ARG A 518 -25.95 -3.54 -7.26
N TYR A 519 -24.92 -4.38 -7.24
CA TYR A 519 -25.07 -5.79 -6.90
C TYR A 519 -25.70 -5.97 -5.50
N ALA A 520 -25.18 -5.27 -4.48
CA ALA A 520 -25.70 -5.34 -3.12
C ALA A 520 -27.20 -4.97 -3.05
N LEU A 521 -27.60 -3.85 -3.65
CA LEU A 521 -28.99 -3.37 -3.67
C LEU A 521 -29.93 -4.23 -4.55
N ASN A 522 -29.40 -4.82 -5.62
CA ASN A 522 -30.15 -5.74 -6.47
C ASN A 522 -30.38 -7.08 -5.76
N THR A 523 -29.40 -7.60 -5.01
CA THR A 523 -29.46 -8.93 -4.36
C THR A 523 -30.08 -8.91 -2.96
N TYR A 524 -29.88 -7.86 -2.15
CA TYR A 524 -30.32 -7.84 -0.75
C TYR A 524 -31.29 -6.68 -0.48
N LYS A 525 -32.60 -6.97 -0.46
CA LYS A 525 -33.66 -5.94 -0.34
C LYS A 525 -33.77 -5.30 1.05
N PHE A 526 -33.21 -5.94 2.06
CA PHE A 526 -33.03 -5.37 3.39
C PHE A 526 -31.81 -4.43 3.51
N LEU A 527 -30.97 -4.29 2.47
CA LEU A 527 -29.89 -3.29 2.48
C LEU A 527 -30.35 -1.98 1.87
N SER A 528 -30.01 -0.88 2.54
CA SER A 528 -30.18 0.48 2.04
C SER A 528 -28.86 1.24 2.12
N LEU A 529 -28.62 2.16 1.18
CA LEU A 529 -27.48 3.08 1.27
C LEU A 529 -27.75 4.10 2.39
N ALA A 530 -26.72 4.36 3.20
CA ALA A 530 -26.82 5.24 4.36
C ALA A 530 -25.90 6.46 4.22
N SER A 531 -26.30 7.59 4.82
CA SER A 531 -25.50 8.81 4.85
C SER A 531 -24.17 8.60 5.59
N GLN A 532 -23.13 9.24 5.09
CA GLN A 532 -21.77 9.12 5.61
C GLN A 532 -21.33 10.42 6.26
N ASN A 533 -20.71 10.33 7.44
CA ASN A 533 -20.12 11.47 8.14
C ASN A 533 -18.64 11.16 8.45
N PRO A 534 -17.70 12.08 8.17
CA PRO A 534 -17.86 13.28 7.34
C PRO A 534 -18.05 12.92 5.86
N ARG A 535 -18.79 13.76 5.12
CA ARG A 535 -18.86 13.70 3.65
C ARG A 535 -17.83 14.68 3.06
N ILE A 536 -16.84 14.12 2.38
CA ILE A 536 -15.67 14.83 1.82
C ILE A 536 -15.44 14.42 0.36
N GLY A 537 -15.62 13.14 0.05
CA GLY A 537 -15.54 12.65 -1.34
C GLY A 537 -16.72 13.14 -2.18
N GLY A 538 -16.49 13.24 -3.50
CA GLY A 538 -17.51 13.55 -4.48
C GLY A 538 -18.54 12.43 -4.65
N PRO A 539 -19.57 12.65 -5.50
CA PRO A 539 -20.57 11.63 -5.79
C PRO A 539 -19.99 10.44 -6.56
N GLY A 540 -20.69 9.30 -6.50
CA GLY A 540 -20.39 8.13 -7.33
C GLY A 540 -20.81 8.28 -8.79
N LEU A 541 -20.45 7.29 -9.61
CA LEU A 541 -20.78 7.24 -11.03
C LEU A 541 -22.18 6.64 -11.28
N VAL A 542 -22.99 7.36 -12.04
CA VAL A 542 -24.36 6.98 -12.43
C VAL A 542 -24.35 6.36 -13.83
N GLY A 543 -25.22 5.39 -14.09
CA GLY A 543 -25.44 4.82 -15.42
C GLY A 543 -24.95 3.38 -15.57
N SER A 544 -24.34 3.06 -16.70
CA SER A 544 -23.87 1.71 -17.03
C SER A 544 -22.80 1.70 -18.14
N CYS A 545 -22.10 0.59 -18.28
CA CYS A 545 -21.19 0.33 -19.41
C CYS A 545 -21.51 -0.99 -20.11
N GLU A 546 -21.66 -0.95 -21.43
CA GLU A 546 -21.78 -2.15 -22.27
C GLU A 546 -20.41 -2.64 -22.75
N PHE A 547 -20.18 -3.95 -22.61
CA PHE A 547 -19.00 -4.64 -23.11
C PHE A 547 -19.23 -5.21 -24.52
N PRO A 548 -18.15 -5.45 -25.32
CA PRO A 548 -18.27 -6.04 -26.67
C PRO A 548 -18.89 -7.44 -26.73
N ASP A 549 -19.04 -8.11 -25.58
CA ASP A 549 -19.69 -9.42 -25.42
C ASP A 549 -21.20 -9.33 -25.14
N GLY A 550 -21.79 -8.14 -25.27
CA GLY A 550 -23.23 -7.89 -25.05
C GLY A 550 -23.65 -7.85 -23.58
N ARG A 551 -22.71 -7.93 -22.62
CA ARG A 551 -23.01 -7.80 -21.19
C ARG A 551 -22.95 -6.34 -20.76
N THR A 552 -23.99 -5.90 -20.06
CA THR A 552 -24.08 -4.56 -19.44
C THR A 552 -23.67 -4.63 -17.97
N GLU A 553 -22.83 -3.69 -17.55
CA GLU A 553 -22.48 -3.44 -16.14
C GLU A 553 -23.26 -2.22 -15.65
N GLU A 554 -24.24 -2.42 -14.76
CA GLU A 554 -24.98 -1.34 -14.11
C GLU A 554 -24.18 -0.72 -12.95
N TRP A 555 -24.22 0.62 -12.84
CA TRP A 555 -23.63 1.40 -11.75
C TRP A 555 -24.75 2.02 -10.88
N LEU A 556 -24.58 3.26 -10.38
CA LEU A 556 -25.61 3.94 -9.59
C LEU A 556 -26.78 4.46 -10.44
N ARG A 557 -27.93 4.61 -9.80
CA ARG A 557 -29.13 5.27 -10.33
C ARG A 557 -29.19 6.70 -9.78
N PRO A 558 -29.81 7.67 -10.50
CA PRO A 558 -29.92 9.04 -10.03
C PRO A 558 -30.48 9.14 -8.59
N GLY A 559 -29.79 9.89 -7.74
CA GLY A 559 -30.06 10.05 -6.31
C GLY A 559 -29.18 9.16 -5.41
N GLU A 560 -28.77 7.97 -5.86
CA GLU A 560 -27.93 7.07 -5.06
C GLU A 560 -26.46 7.54 -5.01
N GLU A 561 -25.99 8.27 -6.03
CA GLU A 561 -24.61 8.79 -6.10
C GLU A 561 -24.23 9.71 -4.96
N ASN A 562 -25.22 10.27 -4.27
CA ASN A 562 -25.01 11.16 -3.13
C ASN A 562 -24.82 10.44 -1.78
N PHE A 563 -25.08 9.14 -1.70
CA PHE A 563 -24.87 8.33 -0.48
C PHE A 563 -23.52 7.59 -0.46
N VAL A 564 -22.82 7.54 -1.59
CA VAL A 564 -21.43 7.06 -1.66
C VAL A 564 -20.44 8.24 -1.62
N GLN A 565 -19.17 7.93 -1.39
CA GLN A 565 -18.07 8.89 -1.50
C GLN A 565 -17.02 8.34 -2.46
N ARG A 566 -16.78 9.07 -3.55
CA ARG A 566 -15.69 8.82 -4.50
C ARG A 566 -14.64 9.93 -4.37
N PHE A 567 -13.43 9.53 -4.04
CA PHE A 567 -12.27 10.42 -4.03
C PHE A 567 -11.57 10.33 -5.38
N ASP A 568 -11.45 11.47 -6.04
CA ASP A 568 -10.89 11.59 -7.37
C ASP A 568 -9.44 12.09 -7.29
N PRO A 569 -8.45 11.37 -7.88
CA PRO A 569 -7.06 11.82 -7.96
C PRO A 569 -6.87 13.25 -8.48
N SER A 570 -7.74 13.69 -9.40
CA SER A 570 -7.69 15.00 -10.06
C SER A 570 -8.38 16.14 -9.30
N SER A 571 -9.13 15.83 -8.23
CA SER A 571 -9.84 16.83 -7.42
C SER A 571 -8.89 17.72 -6.60
N SER A 572 -9.39 18.89 -6.19
CA SER A 572 -8.68 19.84 -5.31
C SER A 572 -8.32 19.28 -3.92
N LEU A 573 -8.92 18.16 -3.52
CA LEU A 573 -8.52 17.40 -2.32
C LEU A 573 -7.15 16.72 -2.47
N ASP A 574 -6.69 16.51 -3.72
CA ASP A 574 -5.39 15.93 -4.07
C ASP A 574 -5.06 14.58 -3.38
N THR A 575 -6.08 13.78 -3.06
CA THR A 575 -5.95 12.45 -2.43
C THR A 575 -5.56 11.36 -3.44
N ILE A 576 -5.32 10.15 -2.94
CA ILE A 576 -5.47 8.93 -3.76
C ILE A 576 -6.90 8.79 -4.28
N GLY A 577 -7.05 8.04 -5.38
CA GLY A 577 -8.35 7.51 -5.82
C GLY A 577 -8.87 6.48 -4.82
N PHE A 578 -10.10 6.66 -4.35
CA PHE A 578 -10.68 5.84 -3.29
C PHE A 578 -12.21 5.84 -3.38
N PHE A 579 -12.86 4.82 -2.82
CA PHE A 579 -14.31 4.70 -2.80
C PHE A 579 -14.82 4.22 -1.44
N ILE A 580 -15.97 4.74 -0.99
CA ILE A 580 -16.64 4.36 0.26
C ILE A 580 -18.16 4.28 0.03
N ALA A 581 -18.76 3.14 0.39
CA ALA A 581 -20.21 2.96 0.45
C ALA A 581 -20.60 2.42 1.83
N LYS A 582 -21.54 3.10 2.50
CA LYS A 582 -22.14 2.68 3.79
C LYS A 582 -23.53 2.10 3.53
N PHE A 583 -23.80 0.95 4.14
CA PHE A 583 -25.10 0.29 4.09
C PHE A 583 -25.67 0.11 5.50
N SER A 584 -26.95 0.42 5.66
CA SER A 584 -27.75 0.03 6.82
C SER A 584 -28.45 -1.29 6.54
N VAL A 585 -28.45 -2.19 7.53
CA VAL A 585 -29.02 -3.54 7.43
C VAL A 585 -30.37 -3.58 8.12
N GLY A 586 -31.45 -3.80 7.36
CA GLY A 586 -32.80 -3.99 7.88
C GLY A 586 -33.03 -5.38 8.51
N SER A 587 -34.30 -5.74 8.73
CA SER A 587 -34.67 -7.13 9.04
C SER A 587 -34.38 -8.04 7.83
N LYS A 588 -33.86 -9.24 8.06
CA LYS A 588 -33.48 -10.18 7.00
C LYS A 588 -34.60 -11.16 6.62
N ASP A 589 -35.68 -11.17 7.38
CA ASP A 589 -36.85 -12.02 7.20
C ASP A 589 -37.94 -11.34 6.35
N ALA A 590 -37.53 -10.42 5.44
CA ALA A 590 -38.39 -9.51 4.67
C ALA A 590 -38.07 -9.54 3.16
#